data_AF-A0A090MPW8-F1
#
_entry.id   AF-A0A090MPW8-F1
#
_cell.length_a   1.000
_cell.length_b   1.000
_cell.length_c   1.000
_cell.angle_alpha   90.00
_cell.angle_beta   90.00
_cell.angle_gamma   90.00
#
_symmetry.space_group_name_H-M   'P 1'
#
loop_
_entity.id
_entity.type
_entity.pdbx_description
1 polymer ?
#
loop_
_entity_poly.entity_id
_entity_poly.type
_entity_poly.pdbx_seq_one_letter_code
_entity_poly.pdbx_strand_id
1 'polypeptide(L)'
;MNQRVVADGNMVFAAGVTAGIDGGLRVAADLRGAEAAQTIQLYMQYAPEPPFNAGTPETAPASVVSTARKNARAITEQRRETAQRVAQRLGL
;
A
#
# COMPACT_ATOMS: atom_id res chain seq x y z
N MET A 1 12.74 -3.87 -2.27
CA MET A 1 11.60 -4.74 -2.63
C MET A 1 10.43 -3.85 -3.04
N ASN A 2 9.76 -4.12 -4.16
CA ASN A 2 8.53 -3.43 -4.55
C ASN A 2 7.39 -4.48 -4.51
N GLN A 3 6.66 -4.53 -3.40
CA GLN A 3 5.59 -5.50 -3.16
C GLN A 3 4.33 -4.78 -2.69
N ARG A 4 3.17 -5.28 -3.12
CA ARG A 4 1.86 -4.73 -2.78
C ARG A 4 1.52 -4.89 -1.30
N VAL A 5 1.92 -6.02 -0.70
CA VAL A 5 1.81 -6.30 0.74
C VAL A 5 3.12 -6.94 1.20
N VAL A 6 3.65 -6.49 2.32
CA VAL A 6 4.85 -7.03 2.98
C VAL A 6 4.52 -7.34 4.43
N ALA A 7 4.88 -8.53 4.90
CA ALA A 7 4.82 -8.87 6.31
C ALA A 7 6.24 -8.90 6.87
N ASP A 8 6.46 -8.21 8.00
CA ASP A 8 7.71 -8.22 8.75
C ASP A 8 7.40 -8.35 10.25
N GLY A 9 7.76 -9.49 10.82
CA GLY A 9 7.39 -9.86 12.18
C GLY A 9 5.87 -9.81 12.38
N ASN A 10 5.42 -8.95 13.30
CA ASN A 10 4.01 -8.73 13.64
C ASN A 10 3.38 -7.56 12.86
N MET A 11 4.10 -6.96 11.92
CA MET A 11 3.62 -5.82 11.14
C MET A 11 3.29 -6.25 9.71
N VAL A 12 2.14 -5.79 9.22
CA VAL A 12 1.75 -5.90 7.81
C VAL A 12 1.74 -4.51 7.19
N PHE A 13 2.54 -4.32 6.15
CA PHE A 13 2.66 -3.10 5.38
C PHE A 13 1.97 -3.27 4.03
N ALA A 14 1.19 -2.28 3.61
CA ALA A 14 0.46 -2.30 2.33
C ALA A 14 0.82 -1.08 1.48
N ALA A 15 1.21 -1.31 0.22
CA ALA A 15 1.71 -0.28 -0.68
C ALA A 15 0.59 0.41 -1.46
N GLY A 16 0.33 1.67 -1.14
CA GLY A 16 -0.71 2.46 -1.77
C GLY A 16 -2.10 2.26 -1.13
N VAL A 17 -3.03 3.13 -1.50
CA VAL A 17 -4.32 3.27 -0.80
C VAL A 17 -5.13 1.97 -0.79
N THR A 18 -5.28 1.34 -1.96
CA THR A 18 -6.15 0.15 -2.08
C THR A 18 -5.49 -1.15 -1.65
N ALA A 19 -4.16 -1.19 -1.51
CA ALA A 19 -3.46 -2.37 -1.01
C ALA A 19 -3.80 -2.69 0.45
N GLY A 20 -4.39 -1.74 1.18
CA GLY A 20 -4.92 -1.99 2.53
C GLY A 20 -5.98 -3.10 2.57
N ILE A 21 -6.73 -3.31 1.47
CA ILE A 21 -7.69 -4.42 1.37
C ILE A 21 -6.95 -5.75 1.33
N ASP A 22 -5.93 -5.87 0.48
CA ASP A 22 -5.09 -7.08 0.39
C ASP A 22 -4.35 -7.36 1.70
N GLY A 23 -3.81 -6.31 2.32
CA GLY A 23 -3.17 -6.40 3.64
C GLY A 23 -4.15 -6.85 4.73
N GLY A 24 -5.37 -6.32 4.72
CA GLY A 24 -6.44 -6.73 5.64
C GLY A 24 -6.87 -8.19 5.46
N LEU A 25 -7.01 -8.65 4.22
CA LEU A 25 -7.28 -10.06 3.92
C LEU A 25 -6.12 -10.97 4.37
N ARG A 26 -4.87 -10.51 4.24
CA ARG A 26 -3.72 -11.21 4.79
C ARG A 26 -3.78 -11.32 6.31
N VAL A 27 -4.07 -10.22 7.00
CA VAL A 27 -4.24 -10.23 8.46
C VAL A 27 -5.40 -11.15 8.89
N ALA A 28 -6.52 -11.15 8.16
CA ALA A 28 -7.64 -12.05 8.43
C ALA A 28 -7.22 -13.53 8.28
N ALA A 29 -6.45 -13.85 7.25
CA ALA A 29 -5.92 -15.20 7.04
C ALA A 29 -4.96 -15.61 8.16
N ASP A 30 -4.04 -14.73 8.53
CA ASP A 30 -3.05 -14.99 9.59
C ASP A 30 -3.72 -15.17 10.97
N LEU A 31 -4.83 -14.46 11.23
CA LEU A 31 -5.52 -14.48 12.53
C LEU A 31 -6.67 -15.50 12.64
N ARG A 32 -7.32 -15.86 11.53
CA ARG A 32 -8.57 -16.65 11.52
C ARG A 32 -8.58 -17.77 10.48
N GLY A 33 -7.48 -17.94 9.75
CA GLY A 33 -7.36 -18.96 8.71
C GLY A 33 -7.86 -18.50 7.35
N ALA A 34 -7.46 -19.24 6.31
CA ALA A 34 -7.73 -18.90 4.92
C ALA A 34 -9.23 -18.85 4.59
N GLU A 35 -10.04 -19.75 5.14
CA GLU A 35 -11.48 -19.81 4.90
C GLU A 35 -12.20 -18.52 5.34
N ALA A 36 -11.83 -17.97 6.50
CA ALA A 36 -12.40 -16.71 6.98
C ALA A 36 -12.03 -15.54 6.05
N ALA A 37 -10.77 -15.47 5.61
CA ALA A 37 -10.33 -14.45 4.67
C ALA A 37 -11.02 -14.57 3.30
N GLN A 38 -11.17 -15.79 2.77
CA GLN A 38 -11.87 -16.06 1.51
C GLN A 38 -13.36 -15.73 1.60
N THR A 39 -13.99 -16.03 2.74
CA THR A 39 -15.40 -15.68 3.01
C THR A 39 -15.58 -14.17 3.03
N ILE A 40 -14.67 -13.44 3.71
CA ILE A 40 -14.68 -11.96 3.71
C ILE A 40 -14.50 -11.43 2.29
N GLN A 41 -13.52 -11.95 1.55
CA GLN A 41 -13.24 -11.53 0.17
C GLN A 41 -14.47 -11.71 -0.74
N LEU A 42 -15.15 -12.86 -0.64
CA LEU A 42 -16.36 -13.15 -1.40
C LEU A 42 -17.53 -12.26 -0.98
N TYR A 43 -17.74 -12.07 0.33
CA TYR A 43 -18.82 -11.23 0.86
C TYR A 43 -18.76 -9.80 0.31
N MET A 44 -17.56 -9.23 0.20
CA MET A 44 -17.36 -7.89 -0.36
C MET A 44 -17.22 -7.88 -1.90
N GLN A 45 -17.30 -9.04 -2.55
CA GLN A 45 -17.05 -9.23 -3.98
C GLN A 45 -15.73 -8.57 -4.43
N TYR A 46 -14.66 -8.78 -3.65
CA TYR A 46 -13.36 -8.20 -3.95
C TYR A 46 -12.67 -8.97 -5.09
N ALA A 47 -13.06 -8.61 -6.31
CA ALA A 47 -12.52 -9.04 -7.58
C ALA A 47 -12.17 -7.80 -8.41
N PRO A 48 -11.02 -7.14 -8.12
CA PRO A 48 -10.69 -5.87 -8.76
C PRO A 48 -10.45 -6.03 -10.27
N GLU A 49 -11.13 -5.20 -11.07
CA GLU A 49 -10.96 -5.10 -12.53
C GLU A 49 -10.65 -3.64 -12.92
N PRO A 50 -9.40 -3.15 -12.76
CA PRO A 50 -9.07 -1.76 -13.04
C PRO A 50 -9.23 -1.45 -14.54
N PRO A 51 -9.91 -0.36 -14.93
CA PRO A 51 -10.10 -0.01 -16.34
C PRO A 51 -8.84 0.55 -17.01
N PHE A 52 -7.78 0.84 -16.25
CA PHE A 52 -6.51 1.37 -16.74
C PHE A 52 -5.33 0.65 -16.10
N ASN A 53 -4.25 0.43 -16.87
CA ASN A 53 -3.00 -0.15 -16.38
C ASN A 53 -2.02 0.91 -15.80
N ALA A 54 -2.53 1.85 -15.00
CA ALA A 54 -1.74 2.96 -14.45
C ALA A 54 -1.53 2.87 -12.92
N GLY A 55 -1.70 1.68 -12.34
CA GLY A 55 -1.62 1.46 -10.89
C GLY A 55 -0.20 1.48 -10.31
N THR A 56 0.83 1.42 -11.15
CA THR A 56 2.24 1.42 -10.73
C THR A 56 3.08 2.35 -11.61
N PRO A 57 4.19 2.93 -11.09
CA PRO A 57 5.11 3.72 -11.91
C PRO A 57 5.69 2.96 -13.12
N GLU A 58 5.80 1.63 -13.02
CA GLU A 58 6.36 0.76 -14.05
C GLU A 58 5.40 0.55 -15.23
N THR A 59 4.07 0.60 -14.99
CA THR A 59 3.05 0.36 -16.01
C THR A 59 2.36 1.63 -16.51
N ALA A 60 2.35 2.69 -15.71
CA ALA A 60 1.70 3.95 -16.05
C ALA A 60 2.46 4.73 -17.14
N PRO A 61 1.76 5.52 -17.98
CA PRO A 61 2.41 6.43 -18.92
C PRO A 61 3.33 7.44 -18.20
N ALA A 62 4.50 7.73 -18.80
CA ALA A 62 5.50 8.61 -18.19
C ALA A 62 4.96 10.00 -17.83
N SER A 63 4.06 10.56 -18.64
CA SER A 63 3.41 11.85 -18.40
C SER A 63 2.50 11.82 -17.16
N VAL A 64 1.79 10.70 -16.95
CA VAL A 64 0.94 10.48 -15.76
C VAL A 64 1.81 10.35 -14.52
N VAL A 65 2.90 9.58 -14.60
CA VAL A 65 3.88 9.45 -13.49
C VAL A 65 4.47 10.81 -13.12
N SER A 66 4.87 11.61 -14.10
CA SER A 66 5.42 12.96 -13.88
C SER A 66 4.40 13.86 -13.18
N THR A 67 3.16 13.89 -13.66
CA THR A 67 2.06 14.65 -13.06
C THR A 67 1.79 14.20 -11.62
N ALA A 68 1.67 12.89 -11.38
CA ALA A 68 1.43 12.32 -10.05
C ALA A 68 2.55 12.69 -9.06
N ARG A 69 3.81 12.56 -9.47
CA ARG A 69 4.97 12.96 -8.65
C ARG A 69 5.00 14.46 -8.35
N LYS A 70 4.70 15.29 -9.35
CA LYS A 70 4.61 16.75 -9.17
C LYS A 70 3.55 17.10 -8.13
N ASN A 71 2.36 16.51 -8.23
CA ASN A 71 1.25 16.75 -7.31
C ASN A 71 1.57 16.25 -5.88
N ALA A 72 2.24 15.12 -5.76
CA ALA A 72 2.60 14.54 -4.46
C ALA A 72 3.84 15.19 -3.80
N ARG A 73 4.54 16.11 -4.49
CA ARG A 73 5.84 16.63 -4.03
C ARG A 73 5.76 17.30 -2.65
N ALA A 74 4.79 18.19 -2.45
CA ALA A 74 4.66 18.94 -1.20
C ALA A 74 4.42 18.02 0.01
N ILE A 75 3.46 17.09 -0.10
CA ILE A 75 3.15 16.16 0.98
C ILE A 75 4.28 15.17 1.24
N THR A 76 4.98 14.72 0.19
CA THR A 76 6.14 13.83 0.32
C THR A 76 7.27 14.50 1.09
N GLU A 77 7.53 15.78 0.81
CA GLU A 77 8.56 16.54 1.49
C GLU A 77 8.23 16.76 2.97
N GLN A 78 6.99 17.14 3.28
CA GLN A 78 6.54 17.30 4.67
C GLN A 78 6.63 15.99 5.47
N ARG A 79 6.31 14.86 4.84
CA ARG A 79 6.48 13.51 5.43
C ARG A 79 7.95 13.20 5.68
N ARG A 80 8.83 13.53 4.74
CA ARG A 80 10.28 13.34 4.86
C ARG A 80 10.85 14.12 6.04
N GLU A 81 10.52 15.41 6.16
CA GLU A 81 10.93 16.24 7.29
C GLU A 81 10.44 15.68 8.63
N THR A 82 9.19 15.20 8.65
CA THR A 82 8.61 14.60 9.86
C THR A 82 9.32 13.32 10.25
N ALA A 83 9.60 12.44 9.29
CA ALA A 83 10.36 11.23 9.54
C ALA A 83 11.77 11.54 10.08
N GLN A 84 12.47 12.51 9.49
CA GLN A 84 13.81 12.92 9.95
C GLN A 84 13.81 13.47 11.38
N ARG A 85 12.82 14.31 11.71
CA ARG A 85 12.67 14.87 13.05
C ARG A 85 12.42 13.78 14.10
N VAL A 86 11.59 12.79 13.76
CA VAL A 86 11.30 11.66 14.65
C VAL A 86 12.51 10.75 14.78
N ALA A 87 13.23 10.47 13.69
CA ALA A 87 14.45 9.66 13.71
C ALA A 87 15.52 10.26 14.63
N GLN A 88 15.77 11.58 14.52
CA GLN A 88 16.68 12.30 15.41
C GLN A 88 16.28 12.16 16.89
N ARG A 89 14.98 12.27 17.20
CA ARG A 89 14.48 12.09 18.57
C ARG A 89 14.67 10.66 19.09
N LEU A 90 14.59 9.66 18.20
CA LEU A 90 14.75 8.25 18.53
C LEU A 90 16.20 7.76 18.49
N GLY A 91 17.15 8.58 18.03
CA GLY A 91 18.55 8.19 17.86
C GLY A 91 18.79 7.22 16.71
N LEU A 92 17.93 7.26 15.68
CA LEU A 92 18.02 6.47 14.44
C LEU A 92 18.67 7.26 13.30
#